data_AF-W9XGS9-F1
#
_entry.id   AF-W9XGS9-F1
#
_cell.length_a   1.000
_cell.length_b   1.000
_cell.length_c   1.000
_cell.angle_alpha   90.00
_cell.angle_beta   90.00
_cell.angle_gamma   90.00
#
_symmetry.space_group_name_H-M   'P 1'
#
loop_
_entity.id
_entity.type
_entity.pdbx_description
1 polymer ?
#
loop_
_entity_poly.entity_id
_entity_poly.type
_entity_poly.pdbx_seq_one_letter_code
_entity_poly.pdbx_strand_id
1 'polypeptide(L)'
;MYKDFVASALEQANNHPVVTAVVGVALLATLATAPARISEMGKAKYWHSTKSLRLKMKDGRATSFADMCRAIVPPCRLNPFLFNGHLQTMWSVLTRESIPIYYKRRIFEHEDPTYTGQFAVDFVTKPNSGHNPSLPPRTTYFTEAEFSNIASDDSRPMLVMLHGLSGGSHELYLRHVLEPLVGEGGWEACVVISRGCSMTKITTSVLYNARATWDIRQTVKWLQKTFPNRPLFGIGFSLGANIITNYLGEEGSDCVLKAAIILSNPWDLQAGNLALMRTWFHRNVYAATMGGSMKKLFETHAEQVSQNPKINVDLIRSGKYLRDFDRYVQCPTWGYPTEGAYYRDASSVDSVLAIRIPFLAIHAEDDPVTTSEALPRREVQQTPYGVLCTTPGGGHLSWFELGSRRWFTRVTTPFFQTMAREIDLDAISKSEGNEEQLEGQISRADREPLKPVFHPMRRKMQMPGE
;
A
#
# COMPACT_ATOMS: atom_id res chain seq x y z
N MET A 1 -26.99 -16.44 -11.13
CA MET A 1 -25.95 -15.40 -11.03
C MET A 1 -26.50 -13.99 -10.85
N TYR A 2 -27.31 -13.42 -11.75
CA TYR A 2 -27.99 -12.12 -11.50
C TYR A 2 -29.02 -12.21 -10.36
N LYS A 3 -29.78 -13.31 -10.30
CA LYS A 3 -30.66 -13.62 -9.15
C LYS A 3 -29.88 -13.79 -7.85
N ASP A 4 -28.67 -14.37 -7.87
CA ASP A 4 -27.84 -14.55 -6.68
C ASP A 4 -27.17 -13.24 -6.25
N PHE A 5 -26.81 -12.38 -7.21
CA PHE A 5 -26.37 -11.01 -6.98
C PHE A 5 -27.46 -10.16 -6.31
N VAL A 6 -28.69 -10.22 -6.85
CA VAL A 6 -29.85 -9.52 -6.30
C VAL A 6 -30.27 -10.12 -4.95
N ALA A 7 -30.26 -11.45 -4.81
CA ALA A 7 -30.59 -12.13 -3.56
C ALA A 7 -29.55 -11.83 -2.47
N SER A 8 -28.25 -11.85 -2.79
CA SER A 8 -27.19 -11.47 -1.85
C SER A 8 -27.26 -9.99 -1.48
N ALA A 9 -27.60 -9.11 -2.42
CA ALA A 9 -27.82 -7.68 -2.15
C ALA A 9 -29.07 -7.42 -1.29
N LEU A 10 -30.16 -8.19 -1.49
CA LEU A 10 -31.39 -8.10 -0.71
C LEU A 10 -31.24 -8.71 0.70
N GLU A 11 -30.50 -9.81 0.85
CA GLU A 11 -30.19 -10.39 2.16
C GLU A 11 -29.25 -9.49 2.98
N GLN A 12 -28.35 -8.76 2.31
CA GLN A 12 -27.54 -7.69 2.91
C GLN A 12 -28.35 -6.46 3.34
N ALA A 13 -29.53 -6.23 2.76
CA ALA A 13 -30.43 -5.14 3.15
C ALA A 13 -30.85 -5.21 4.63
N ASN A 14 -30.94 -6.43 5.17
CA ASN A 14 -31.40 -6.67 6.52
C ASN A 14 -30.30 -6.60 7.60
N ASN A 15 -29.01 -6.68 7.23
CA ASN A 15 -27.91 -6.79 8.20
C ASN A 15 -26.97 -5.56 8.25
N HIS A 16 -26.98 -4.68 7.25
CA HIS A 16 -26.16 -3.45 7.24
C HIS A 16 -26.85 -2.30 6.46
N PRO A 17 -27.66 -1.45 7.11
CA PRO A 17 -28.48 -0.42 6.46
C PRO A 17 -27.69 0.59 5.60
N VAL A 18 -26.42 0.82 5.96
CA VAL A 18 -25.50 1.75 5.27
C VAL A 18 -24.97 1.15 3.96
N VAL A 19 -24.72 -0.16 3.91
CA VAL A 19 -24.27 -0.87 2.71
C VAL A 19 -25.41 -0.96 1.69
N THR A 20 -26.64 -1.12 2.17
CA THR A 20 -27.85 -1.20 1.35
C THR A 20 -28.17 0.12 0.64
N ALA A 21 -28.06 1.25 1.33
CA ALA A 21 -28.30 2.56 0.74
C ALA A 21 -27.23 2.91 -0.31
N VAL A 22 -25.97 2.55 -0.05
CA VAL A 22 -24.85 2.75 -0.98
C VAL A 22 -24.97 1.84 -2.20
N VAL A 23 -25.27 0.55 -2.03
CA VAL A 23 -25.38 -0.42 -3.13
C VAL A 23 -26.64 -0.14 -3.98
N GLY A 24 -27.79 0.15 -3.35
CA GLY A 24 -29.05 0.40 -4.05
C GLY A 24 -29.05 1.70 -4.87
N VAL A 25 -28.51 2.79 -4.30
CA VAL A 25 -28.41 4.08 -5.02
C VAL A 25 -27.25 4.07 -6.03
N ALA A 26 -26.14 3.38 -5.73
CA ALA A 26 -25.01 3.27 -6.66
C ALA A 26 -25.33 2.41 -7.89
N LEU A 27 -26.06 1.28 -7.74
CA LEU A 27 -26.49 0.46 -8.88
C LEU A 27 -27.37 1.25 -9.86
N LEU A 28 -28.33 2.02 -9.34
CA LEU A 28 -29.22 2.86 -10.16
C LEU A 28 -28.47 4.03 -10.82
N ALA A 29 -27.55 4.69 -10.11
CA ALA A 29 -26.78 5.82 -10.66
C ALA A 29 -25.70 5.39 -11.67
N THR A 30 -25.03 4.25 -11.45
CA THR A 30 -24.03 3.71 -12.39
C THR A 30 -24.64 3.17 -13.67
N LEU A 31 -25.87 2.63 -13.61
CA LEU A 31 -26.63 2.22 -14.80
C LEU A 31 -27.15 3.43 -15.61
N ALA A 32 -27.43 4.57 -14.97
CA ALA A 32 -28.06 5.73 -15.62
C ALA A 32 -27.08 6.76 -16.22
N THR A 33 -25.79 6.75 -15.85
CA THR A 33 -24.86 7.85 -16.18
C THR A 33 -23.62 7.45 -16.98
N ALA A 34 -23.39 6.16 -17.25
CA ALA A 34 -22.30 5.72 -18.08
C ALA A 34 -22.85 5.12 -19.38
N PRO A 35 -22.68 5.75 -20.56
CA PRO A 35 -22.72 4.97 -21.79
C PRO A 35 -21.72 3.84 -21.61
N ALA A 36 -22.12 2.62 -21.96
CA ALA A 36 -21.25 1.46 -21.99
C ALA A 36 -20.07 1.77 -22.93
N ARG A 37 -19.02 2.40 -22.42
CA ARG A 37 -17.67 2.05 -22.83
C ARG A 37 -17.54 0.63 -22.32
N ILE A 38 -17.98 -0.32 -23.15
CA ILE A 38 -17.40 -1.65 -23.19
C ILE A 38 -15.91 -1.35 -23.32
N SER A 39 -15.21 -1.20 -22.19
CA SER A 39 -13.84 -0.73 -22.22
C SER A 39 -13.14 -1.78 -23.06
N GLU A 40 -12.51 -1.34 -24.15
CA GLU A 40 -11.50 -2.15 -24.82
C GLU A 40 -10.71 -2.86 -23.72
N MET A 41 -10.58 -4.19 -23.82
CA MET A 41 -9.70 -5.00 -23.00
C MET A 41 -8.26 -4.52 -23.26
N GLY A 42 -7.94 -3.33 -22.77
CA GLY A 42 -6.81 -2.57 -23.26
C GLY A 42 -5.54 -3.08 -22.61
N LYS A 43 -4.48 -3.08 -23.40
CA LYS A 43 -3.17 -3.54 -22.99
C LYS A 43 -2.66 -2.67 -21.83
N ALA A 44 -1.94 -3.30 -20.91
CA ALA A 44 -1.24 -2.56 -19.88
C ALA A 44 -0.27 -1.56 -20.51
N LYS A 45 -0.22 -0.35 -19.94
CA LYS A 45 0.73 0.71 -20.31
C LYS A 45 1.86 0.74 -19.30
N TYR A 46 3.06 1.13 -19.75
CA TYR A 46 4.26 1.13 -18.92
C TYR A 46 4.93 2.50 -18.96
N TRP A 47 5.30 3.02 -17.80
CA TRP A 47 6.14 4.21 -17.62
C TRP A 47 7.37 3.79 -16.83
N HIS A 48 8.55 4.06 -17.38
CA HIS A 48 9.84 3.77 -16.77
C HIS A 48 10.91 4.62 -17.46
N SER A 49 12.08 4.73 -16.85
CA SER A 49 13.22 5.42 -17.47
C SER A 49 13.71 4.70 -18.72
N THR A 50 14.18 5.46 -19.72
CA THR A 50 14.89 4.91 -20.88
C THR A 50 16.20 4.20 -20.47
N LYS A 51 16.76 4.57 -19.32
CA LYS A 51 17.94 3.94 -18.70
C LYS A 51 17.53 3.01 -17.57
N SER A 52 16.59 2.10 -17.82
CA SER A 52 16.12 1.14 -16.80
C SER A 52 17.30 0.36 -16.18
N LEU A 53 17.21 0.11 -14.87
CA LEU A 53 18.20 -0.67 -14.11
C LEU A 53 18.50 -1.99 -14.81
N ARG A 54 19.78 -2.30 -14.97
CA ARG A 54 20.24 -3.57 -15.54
C ARG A 54 20.35 -4.61 -14.44
N LEU A 55 19.53 -5.65 -14.53
CA LEU A 55 19.54 -6.78 -13.60
C LEU A 55 20.43 -7.89 -14.14
N LYS A 56 21.34 -8.38 -13.30
CA LYS A 56 22.09 -9.62 -13.56
C LYS A 56 21.29 -10.80 -13.03
N MET A 57 21.17 -11.84 -13.86
CA MET A 57 20.55 -13.10 -13.50
C MET A 57 21.62 -14.04 -12.92
N LYS A 58 21.21 -14.98 -12.08
CA LYS A 58 22.12 -15.98 -11.46
C LYS A 58 22.78 -16.92 -12.48
N ASP A 59 22.21 -17.05 -13.67
CA ASP A 59 22.78 -17.83 -14.77
C ASP A 59 23.74 -17.04 -15.68
N GLY A 60 24.07 -15.80 -15.30
CA GLY A 60 25.00 -14.93 -16.02
C GLY A 60 24.35 -14.06 -17.12
N ARG A 61 23.07 -14.29 -17.45
CA ARG A 61 22.34 -13.39 -18.37
C ARG A 61 22.09 -12.04 -17.70
N ALA A 62 21.76 -11.03 -18.50
CA ALA A 62 21.33 -9.72 -18.01
C ALA A 62 20.07 -9.27 -18.74
N THR A 63 19.16 -8.62 -18.03
CA THR A 63 17.94 -8.02 -18.57
C THR A 63 17.74 -6.63 -17.99
N SER A 64 16.95 -5.78 -18.63
CA SER A 64 16.51 -4.54 -17.99
C SER A 64 15.36 -4.84 -17.02
N PHE A 65 15.26 -4.09 -15.92
CA PHE A 65 14.15 -4.22 -14.98
C PHE A 65 12.80 -3.98 -15.67
N ALA A 66 12.71 -2.99 -16.57
CA ALA A 66 11.53 -2.73 -17.38
C ALA A 66 11.12 -3.93 -18.25
N ASP A 67 12.06 -4.59 -18.91
CA ASP A 67 11.75 -5.75 -19.76
C ASP A 67 11.36 -6.97 -18.92
N MET A 68 12.00 -7.17 -17.77
CA MET A 68 11.58 -8.19 -16.79
C MET A 68 10.13 -7.96 -16.35
N CYS A 69 9.78 -6.73 -15.96
CA CYS A 69 8.41 -6.40 -15.57
C CYS A 69 7.40 -6.65 -16.70
N ARG A 70 7.72 -6.24 -17.94
CA ARG A 70 6.85 -6.51 -19.11
C ARG A 70 6.67 -7.98 -19.40
N ALA A 71 7.72 -8.80 -19.24
CA ALA A 71 7.65 -10.23 -19.47
C ALA A 71 6.77 -10.94 -18.44
N ILE A 72 6.75 -10.45 -17.20
CA ILE A 72 5.99 -11.02 -16.08
C ILE A 72 4.51 -10.63 -16.12
N VAL A 73 4.18 -9.42 -16.57
CA VAL A 73 2.81 -8.90 -16.56
C VAL A 73 1.97 -9.60 -17.64
N PRO A 74 1.00 -10.47 -17.27
CA PRO A 74 0.17 -11.17 -18.24
C PRO A 74 -0.95 -10.25 -18.75
N PRO A 75 -1.61 -10.59 -19.86
CA PRO A 75 -2.80 -9.87 -20.33
C PRO A 75 -3.87 -9.75 -19.23
N CYS A 76 -4.39 -8.55 -19.00
CA CYS A 76 -5.45 -8.28 -18.03
C CYS A 76 -6.82 -8.52 -18.66
N ARG A 77 -7.57 -9.53 -18.18
CA ARG A 77 -8.90 -9.88 -18.69
C ARG A 77 -9.93 -9.79 -17.57
N LEU A 78 -10.43 -8.58 -17.36
CA LEU A 78 -11.40 -8.28 -16.32
C LEU A 78 -12.72 -9.00 -16.55
N ASN A 79 -13.44 -9.26 -15.46
CA ASN A 79 -14.78 -9.80 -15.50
C ASN A 79 -15.71 -8.83 -16.27
N PRO A 80 -16.37 -9.26 -17.37
CA PRO A 80 -17.21 -8.39 -18.19
C PRO A 80 -18.46 -7.87 -17.45
N PHE A 81 -18.86 -8.51 -16.35
CA PHE A 81 -19.94 -8.02 -15.48
C PHE A 81 -19.50 -6.89 -14.54
N LEU A 82 -18.19 -6.73 -14.35
CA LEU A 82 -17.57 -5.66 -13.56
C LEU A 82 -16.89 -4.67 -14.52
N PHE A 83 -17.69 -4.12 -15.43
CA PHE A 83 -17.23 -3.37 -16.61
C PHE A 83 -16.72 -1.94 -16.32
N ASN A 84 -16.69 -1.52 -15.05
CA ASN A 84 -16.07 -0.26 -14.64
C ASN A 84 -15.46 -0.36 -13.24
N GLY A 85 -14.61 0.61 -12.90
CA GLY A 85 -13.88 0.66 -11.64
C GLY A 85 -14.77 0.75 -10.40
N HIS A 86 -15.96 1.34 -10.51
CA HIS A 86 -16.92 1.37 -9.40
C HIS A 86 -17.43 -0.03 -9.07
N LEU A 87 -17.90 -0.78 -10.08
CA LEU A 87 -18.38 -2.16 -9.92
C LEU A 87 -17.28 -3.09 -9.44
N GLN A 88 -16.07 -2.98 -10.00
CA GLN A 88 -14.89 -3.69 -9.51
C GLN A 88 -14.64 -3.44 -8.01
N THR A 89 -14.59 -2.16 -7.62
CA THR A 89 -14.34 -1.76 -6.23
C THR A 89 -15.45 -2.21 -5.29
N MET A 90 -16.71 -2.08 -5.69
CA MET A 90 -17.86 -2.55 -4.92
C MET A 90 -17.81 -4.07 -4.73
N TRP A 91 -17.48 -4.83 -5.77
CA TRP A 91 -17.35 -6.28 -5.69
C TRP A 91 -16.30 -6.72 -4.66
N SER A 92 -15.23 -5.95 -4.50
CA SER A 92 -14.20 -6.22 -3.48
C SER A 92 -14.72 -6.16 -2.05
N VAL A 93 -15.77 -5.38 -1.80
CA VAL A 93 -16.43 -5.27 -0.49
C VAL A 93 -17.50 -6.36 -0.33
N LEU A 94 -18.13 -6.77 -1.43
CA LEU A 94 -19.23 -7.74 -1.41
C LEU A 94 -18.77 -9.20 -1.42
N THR A 95 -17.58 -9.48 -1.98
CA THR A 95 -17.04 -10.84 -2.05
C THR A 95 -16.82 -11.42 -0.66
N ARG A 96 -17.22 -12.68 -0.47
CA ARG A 96 -17.09 -13.43 0.79
C ARG A 96 -16.18 -14.64 0.66
N GLU A 97 -15.19 -14.55 -0.23
CA GLU A 97 -14.19 -15.59 -0.40
C GLU A 97 -13.41 -15.82 0.91
N SER A 98 -13.03 -17.08 1.16
CA SER A 98 -12.22 -17.43 2.32
C SER A 98 -10.89 -18.01 1.86
N ILE A 99 -9.83 -17.22 1.97
CA ILE A 99 -8.46 -17.64 1.68
C ILE A 99 -7.79 -18.03 3.01
N PRO A 100 -7.37 -19.30 3.17
CA PRO A 100 -6.98 -19.85 4.47
C PRO A 100 -5.54 -19.50 4.87
N ILE A 101 -5.24 -18.21 5.05
CA ILE A 101 -3.99 -17.75 5.67
C ILE A 101 -4.18 -17.60 7.18
N TYR A 102 -3.18 -18.07 7.94
CA TYR A 102 -3.15 -18.02 9.40
C TYR A 102 -1.98 -17.17 9.87
N TYR A 103 -2.18 -16.46 10.98
CA TYR A 103 -1.20 -15.52 11.52
C TYR A 103 -0.94 -15.75 13.00
N LYS A 104 0.29 -15.41 13.42
CA LYS A 104 0.62 -15.12 14.81
C LYS A 104 1.04 -13.67 14.97
N ARG A 105 0.37 -12.97 15.87
CA ARG A 105 0.62 -11.57 16.21
C ARG A 105 1.70 -11.46 17.26
N ARG A 106 2.67 -10.58 17.02
CA ARG A 106 3.55 -10.03 18.06
C ARG A 106 3.25 -8.55 18.22
N ILE A 107 3.20 -8.10 19.48
CA ILE A 107 3.20 -6.67 19.82
C ILE A 107 4.65 -6.25 20.07
N PHE A 108 5.08 -5.18 19.42
CA PHE A 108 6.37 -4.54 19.59
C PHE A 108 6.19 -3.22 20.34
N GLU A 109 7.13 -2.93 21.24
CA GLU A 109 7.29 -1.58 21.77
C GLU A 109 8.18 -0.79 20.80
N HIS A 110 7.79 0.44 20.47
CA HIS A 110 8.55 1.26 19.56
C HIS A 110 9.81 1.81 20.23
N GLU A 111 10.96 1.68 19.57
CA GLU A 111 12.27 2.02 20.15
C GLU A 111 12.63 3.50 19.95
N ASP A 112 12.01 4.18 18.98
CA ASP A 112 12.25 5.61 18.75
C ASP A 112 11.57 6.46 19.84
N PRO A 113 12.31 7.38 20.49
CA PRO A 113 11.78 8.24 21.55
C PRO A 113 10.73 9.25 21.05
N THR A 114 10.66 9.49 19.74
CA THR A 114 9.69 10.38 19.10
C THR A 114 8.37 9.67 18.84
N TYR A 115 8.41 8.41 18.40
CA TYR A 115 7.25 7.64 17.93
C TYR A 115 6.85 6.54 18.93
N THR A 116 6.78 6.90 20.22
CA THR A 116 6.56 5.96 21.33
C THR A 116 5.25 5.16 21.22
N GLY A 117 5.17 4.07 21.98
CA GLY A 117 4.00 3.21 22.07
C GLY A 117 4.16 1.91 21.30
N GLN A 118 3.05 1.19 21.19
CA GLN A 118 3.04 -0.17 20.66
C GLN A 118 2.48 -0.25 19.25
N PHE A 119 3.04 -1.19 18.47
CA PHE A 119 2.51 -1.59 17.18
C PHE A 119 2.52 -3.12 17.06
N ALA A 120 1.72 -3.65 16.13
CA ALA A 120 1.58 -5.09 15.94
C ALA A 120 2.15 -5.53 14.60
N VAL A 121 2.68 -6.75 14.57
CA VAL A 121 3.08 -7.44 13.34
C VAL A 121 2.47 -8.83 13.34
N ASP A 122 1.78 -9.17 12.26
CA ASP A 122 1.17 -10.48 12.04
C ASP A 122 2.06 -11.32 11.13
N PHE A 123 2.70 -12.33 11.70
CA PHE A 123 3.56 -13.27 10.97
C PHE A 123 2.72 -14.42 10.45
N VAL A 124 2.87 -14.76 9.16
CA VAL A 124 2.20 -15.92 8.60
C VAL A 124 2.72 -17.19 9.29
N THR A 125 1.82 -18.11 9.60
CA THR A 125 2.13 -19.37 10.26
C THR A 125 1.44 -20.52 9.55
N LYS A 126 1.90 -21.75 9.84
CA LYS A 126 1.15 -22.97 9.52
C LYS A 126 -0.27 -22.91 10.09
N PRO A 127 -1.26 -23.52 9.41
CA PRO A 127 -2.61 -23.65 9.92
C PRO A 127 -2.64 -24.15 11.36
N ASN A 128 -3.44 -23.50 12.19
CA ASN A 128 -3.63 -23.88 13.58
C ASN A 128 -5.10 -23.72 13.97
N SER A 129 -5.55 -24.48 14.96
CA SER A 129 -6.91 -24.44 15.51
C SER A 129 -7.11 -23.33 16.56
N GLY A 130 -6.08 -22.51 16.79
CA GLY A 130 -6.13 -21.46 17.80
C GLY A 130 -7.14 -20.38 17.43
N HIS A 131 -7.92 -19.96 18.43
CA HIS A 131 -8.88 -18.88 18.29
C HIS A 131 -8.71 -17.91 19.45
N ASN A 132 -8.62 -16.62 19.13
CA ASN A 132 -8.64 -15.56 20.12
C ASN A 132 -9.73 -14.54 19.74
N PRO A 133 -10.76 -14.34 20.58
CA PRO A 133 -11.87 -13.44 20.26
C PRO A 133 -11.46 -11.96 20.22
N SER A 134 -10.29 -11.60 20.76
CA SER A 134 -9.72 -10.24 20.68
C SER A 134 -8.94 -9.97 19.39
N LEU A 135 -8.83 -10.96 18.49
CA LEU A 135 -8.08 -10.86 17.24
C LEU A 135 -8.98 -11.22 16.04
N PRO A 136 -8.62 -10.77 14.83
CA PRO A 136 -9.32 -11.19 13.62
C PRO A 136 -9.26 -12.71 13.42
N PRO A 137 -10.19 -13.29 12.64
CA PRO A 137 -10.19 -14.70 12.33
C PRO A 137 -8.85 -15.21 11.81
N ARG A 138 -8.47 -16.43 12.26
CA ARG A 138 -7.20 -17.11 11.93
C ARG A 138 -5.95 -16.40 12.46
N THR A 139 -6.09 -15.61 13.52
CA THR A 139 -4.97 -14.90 14.16
C THR A 139 -4.91 -15.24 15.65
N THR A 140 -3.73 -15.62 16.12
CA THR A 140 -3.43 -15.84 17.55
C THR A 140 -2.23 -15.00 17.97
N TYR A 141 -1.95 -14.86 19.27
CA TYR A 141 -0.68 -14.27 19.70
C TYR A 141 0.43 -15.32 19.69
N PHE A 142 1.67 -14.89 19.47
CA PHE A 142 2.82 -15.69 19.87
C PHE A 142 2.82 -15.90 21.38
N THR A 143 3.14 -17.11 21.84
CA THR A 143 3.66 -17.28 23.19
C THR A 143 5.09 -16.77 23.28
N GLU A 144 5.57 -16.44 24.49
CA GLU A 144 6.93 -15.94 24.65
C GLU A 144 7.99 -16.97 24.20
N ALA A 145 7.74 -18.26 24.44
CA ALA A 145 8.59 -19.35 23.98
C ALA A 145 8.60 -19.47 22.45
N GLU A 146 7.45 -19.32 21.79
CA GLU A 146 7.38 -19.36 20.33
C GLU A 146 8.11 -18.18 19.68
N PHE A 147 7.95 -16.98 20.24
CA PHE A 147 8.61 -15.79 19.71
C PHE A 147 10.12 -15.82 19.97
N SER A 148 10.55 -16.29 21.14
CA SER A 148 11.98 -16.42 21.46
C SER A 148 12.71 -17.41 20.54
N ASN A 149 11.99 -18.39 19.99
CA ASN A 149 12.53 -19.41 19.07
C ASN A 149 12.23 -19.12 17.59
N ILE A 150 11.75 -17.92 17.25
CA ILE A 150 11.38 -17.60 15.87
C ILE A 150 12.61 -17.38 14.96
N ALA A 151 13.75 -17.03 15.53
CA ALA A 151 14.98 -16.73 14.80
C ALA A 151 15.40 -17.90 13.90
N SER A 152 15.94 -17.59 12.72
CA SER A 152 16.33 -18.59 11.74
C SER A 152 17.43 -18.08 10.82
N ASP A 153 18.39 -18.96 10.53
CA ASP A 153 19.47 -18.72 9.56
C ASP A 153 19.15 -19.27 8.16
N ASP A 154 17.90 -19.68 7.91
CA ASP A 154 17.50 -20.09 6.55
C ASP A 154 17.54 -18.90 5.58
N SER A 155 17.54 -19.21 4.28
CA SER A 155 17.59 -18.20 3.20
C SER A 155 16.26 -18.01 2.48
N ARG A 156 15.14 -18.44 3.10
CA ARG A 156 13.82 -18.30 2.46
C ARG A 156 13.47 -16.82 2.32
N PRO A 157 13.00 -16.37 1.15
CA PRO A 157 12.64 -14.98 0.96
C PRO A 157 11.44 -14.62 1.85
N MET A 158 11.45 -13.40 2.38
CA MET A 158 10.39 -12.90 3.26
C MET A 158 9.70 -11.67 2.69
N LEU A 159 8.37 -11.68 2.67
CA LEU A 159 7.54 -10.57 2.23
C LEU A 159 7.01 -9.75 3.41
N VAL A 160 7.32 -8.46 3.43
CA VAL A 160 6.79 -7.47 4.40
C VAL A 160 5.64 -6.72 3.73
N MET A 161 4.43 -6.85 4.28
CA MET A 161 3.21 -6.32 3.69
C MET A 161 2.61 -5.17 4.52
N LEU A 162 2.13 -4.13 3.86
CA LEU A 162 1.41 -3.00 4.47
C LEU A 162 -0.01 -2.92 3.92
N HIS A 163 -1.00 -3.03 4.82
CA HIS A 163 -2.42 -2.97 4.47
C HIS A 163 -2.91 -1.54 4.19
N GLY A 164 -4.11 -1.40 3.60
CA GLY A 164 -4.75 -0.12 3.30
C GLY A 164 -5.45 0.51 4.51
N LEU A 165 -6.23 1.55 4.25
CA LEU A 165 -6.93 2.34 5.27
C LEU A 165 -7.82 1.45 6.16
N SER A 166 -7.57 1.48 7.48
CA SER A 166 -8.35 0.82 8.55
C SER A 166 -8.43 -0.71 8.46
N GLY A 167 -7.59 -1.34 7.63
CA GLY A 167 -7.60 -2.78 7.39
C GLY A 167 -6.70 -3.59 8.33
N GLY A 168 -6.15 -4.70 7.82
CA GLY A 168 -5.21 -5.55 8.54
C GLY A 168 -4.77 -6.76 7.74
N SER A 169 -4.21 -7.77 8.42
CA SER A 169 -3.84 -9.07 7.82
C SER A 169 -5.04 -9.93 7.36
N HIS A 170 -6.24 -9.56 7.78
CA HIS A 170 -7.48 -10.24 7.42
C HIS A 170 -8.01 -9.87 6.02
N GLU A 171 -7.43 -8.86 5.39
CA GLU A 171 -7.85 -8.35 4.09
C GLU A 171 -7.65 -9.36 2.95
N LEU A 172 -8.70 -9.56 2.13
CA LEU A 172 -8.69 -10.58 1.08
C LEU A 172 -7.68 -10.28 -0.02
N TYR A 173 -7.54 -9.02 -0.43
CA TYR A 173 -6.56 -8.64 -1.46
C TYR A 173 -5.12 -9.01 -1.06
N LEU A 174 -4.83 -8.96 0.25
CA LEU A 174 -3.53 -9.31 0.81
C LEU A 174 -3.35 -10.83 0.84
N ARG A 175 -4.38 -11.55 1.30
CA ARG A 175 -4.37 -13.02 1.35
C ARG A 175 -4.28 -13.66 -0.03
N HIS A 176 -4.86 -13.05 -1.06
CA HIS A 176 -4.70 -13.50 -2.46
C HIS A 176 -3.26 -13.43 -2.97
N VAL A 177 -2.43 -12.53 -2.43
CA VAL A 177 -0.98 -12.49 -2.74
C VAL A 177 -0.23 -13.53 -1.91
N LEU A 178 -0.59 -13.67 -0.63
CA LEU A 178 0.09 -14.59 0.29
C LEU A 178 -0.12 -16.07 -0.06
N GLU A 179 -1.33 -16.48 -0.44
CA GLU A 179 -1.66 -17.89 -0.71
C GLU A 179 -0.66 -18.57 -1.66
N PRO A 180 -0.41 -18.07 -2.88
CA PRO A 180 0.55 -18.69 -3.79
C PRO A 180 2.01 -18.53 -3.35
N LEU A 181 2.36 -17.45 -2.63
CA LEU A 181 3.75 -17.19 -2.21
C LEU A 181 4.18 -18.05 -1.02
N VAL A 182 3.36 -18.13 0.03
CA VAL A 182 3.68 -18.87 1.25
C VAL A 182 3.42 -20.37 1.09
N GLY A 183 2.44 -20.74 0.25
CA GLY A 183 2.17 -22.14 -0.09
C GLY A 183 3.29 -22.74 -0.95
N GLU A 184 3.03 -22.91 -2.24
CA GLU A 184 3.98 -23.53 -3.18
C GLU A 184 5.22 -22.66 -3.42
N GLY A 185 5.14 -21.37 -3.13
CA GLY A 185 6.23 -20.44 -3.35
C GLY A 185 7.37 -20.52 -2.33
N GLY A 186 7.16 -21.15 -1.17
CA GLY A 186 8.20 -21.29 -0.14
C GLY A 186 8.64 -19.97 0.52
N TRP A 187 7.77 -18.97 0.55
CA TRP A 187 8.04 -17.68 1.19
C TRP A 187 7.63 -17.67 2.65
N GLU A 188 8.35 -16.87 3.43
CA GLU A 188 7.86 -16.37 4.71
C GLU A 188 7.21 -15.00 4.50
N ALA A 189 6.32 -14.59 5.40
CA ALA A 189 5.71 -13.27 5.28
C ALA A 189 5.23 -12.71 6.61
N CYS A 190 5.17 -11.39 6.70
CA CYS A 190 4.55 -10.68 7.80
C CYS A 190 3.77 -9.46 7.31
N VAL A 191 2.74 -9.08 8.07
CA VAL A 191 1.95 -7.87 7.83
C VAL A 191 2.19 -6.90 8.97
N VAL A 192 2.70 -5.71 8.66
CA VAL A 192 2.81 -4.62 9.64
C VAL A 192 1.41 -4.05 9.85
N ILE A 193 0.92 -4.11 11.09
CA ILE A 193 -0.43 -3.65 11.44
C ILE A 193 -0.34 -2.21 11.91
N SER A 194 -1.02 -1.34 11.17
CA SER A 194 -1.12 0.08 11.51
C SER A 194 -1.74 0.27 12.90
N ARG A 195 -1.21 1.23 13.67
CA ARG A 195 -1.65 1.50 15.05
C ARG A 195 -3.16 1.72 15.13
N GLY A 196 -3.81 0.97 16.03
CA GLY A 196 -5.26 0.97 16.24
C GLY A 196 -6.04 0.01 15.32
N CYS A 197 -5.43 -0.48 14.24
CA CYS A 197 -6.11 -1.31 13.26
C CYS A 197 -6.11 -2.79 13.64
N SER A 198 -6.96 -3.57 12.95
CA SER A 198 -7.02 -5.02 13.07
C SER A 198 -7.19 -5.51 14.53
N MET A 199 -8.01 -4.80 15.32
CA MET A 199 -8.25 -5.08 16.76
C MET A 199 -7.03 -4.89 17.67
N THR A 200 -5.99 -4.19 17.21
CA THR A 200 -4.84 -3.81 18.05
C THR A 200 -5.18 -2.56 18.84
N LYS A 201 -4.96 -2.58 20.16
CA LYS A 201 -5.09 -1.39 21.02
C LYS A 201 -3.86 -0.50 20.90
N ILE A 202 -4.08 0.82 20.89
CA ILE A 202 -2.99 1.79 20.98
C ILE A 202 -2.64 2.04 22.45
N THR A 203 -1.37 2.33 22.73
CA THR A 203 -0.88 2.70 24.07
C THR A 203 -0.56 4.18 24.20
N THR A 204 -0.69 4.94 23.12
CA THR A 204 -0.48 6.40 23.07
C THR A 204 -1.67 7.07 22.41
N SER A 205 -1.70 8.40 22.39
CA SER A 205 -2.70 9.18 21.66
C SER A 205 -2.51 9.20 20.14
N VAL A 206 -1.57 8.40 19.63
CA VAL A 206 -1.14 8.40 18.23
C VAL A 206 -1.69 7.16 17.51
N LEU A 207 -2.59 7.40 16.56
CA LEU A 207 -2.94 6.45 15.50
C LEU A 207 -1.86 6.47 14.40
N TYR A 208 -2.06 5.69 13.35
CA TYR A 208 -1.28 5.80 12.12
C TYR A 208 -1.79 6.92 11.19
N ASN A 209 -0.95 7.30 10.22
CA ASN A 209 -1.29 8.23 9.15
C ASN A 209 -0.53 7.85 7.86
N ALA A 210 -0.73 8.61 6.79
CA ALA A 210 -0.11 8.33 5.48
C ALA A 210 1.43 8.48 5.45
N ARG A 211 2.02 9.11 6.48
CA ARG A 211 3.45 9.34 6.70
C ARG A 211 4.07 8.34 7.69
N ALA A 212 3.33 7.32 8.12
CA ALA A 212 3.72 6.40 9.20
C ALA A 212 4.82 5.38 8.82
N THR A 213 6.02 5.87 8.51
CA THR A 213 7.17 5.04 8.08
C THR A 213 7.95 4.43 9.25
N TRP A 214 7.70 4.85 10.49
CA TRP A 214 8.47 4.44 11.67
C TRP A 214 8.25 2.97 12.05
N ASP A 215 7.00 2.48 12.04
CA ASP A 215 6.69 1.09 12.44
C ASP A 215 7.25 0.06 11.43
N ILE A 216 7.16 0.34 10.12
CA ILE A 216 7.80 -0.51 9.10
C ILE A 216 9.33 -0.47 9.22
N ARG A 217 9.92 0.69 9.45
CA ARG A 217 11.37 0.84 9.64
C ARG A 217 11.88 -0.01 10.80
N GLN A 218 11.23 0.05 11.95
CA GLN A 218 11.60 -0.81 13.08
C GLN A 218 11.37 -2.30 12.77
N THR A 219 10.26 -2.64 12.11
CA THR A 219 9.99 -4.03 11.71
C THR A 219 11.11 -4.56 10.81
N VAL A 220 11.49 -3.83 9.76
CA VAL A 220 12.52 -4.26 8.82
C VAL A 220 13.89 -4.41 9.50
N LYS A 221 14.26 -3.47 10.38
CA LYS A 221 15.49 -3.57 11.19
C LYS A 221 15.48 -4.82 12.08
N TRP A 222 14.36 -5.09 12.74
CA TRP A 222 14.21 -6.28 13.57
C TRP A 222 14.28 -7.57 12.74
N LEU A 223 13.63 -7.60 11.57
CA LEU A 223 13.65 -8.76 10.67
C LEU A 223 15.07 -9.05 10.16
N GLN A 224 15.83 -8.04 9.77
CA GLN A 224 17.21 -8.19 9.30
C GLN A 224 18.11 -8.80 10.40
N LYS A 225 17.91 -8.39 11.65
CA LYS A 225 18.65 -8.95 12.79
C LYS A 225 18.24 -10.39 13.12
N THR A 226 16.93 -10.68 13.08
CA THR A 226 16.38 -11.99 13.47
C THR A 226 16.54 -13.06 12.38
N PHE A 227 16.61 -12.64 11.12
CA PHE A 227 16.67 -13.50 9.94
C PHE A 227 17.78 -13.04 8.97
N PRO A 228 19.07 -13.14 9.35
CA PRO A 228 20.17 -12.47 8.66
C PRO A 228 20.36 -12.93 7.20
N ASN A 229 19.98 -14.16 6.87
CA ASN A 229 20.15 -14.74 5.53
C ASN A 229 18.90 -14.62 4.64
N ARG A 230 17.78 -14.11 5.16
CA ARG A 230 16.53 -13.99 4.39
C ARG A 230 16.52 -12.70 3.59
N PRO A 231 16.43 -12.75 2.24
CA PRO A 231 16.20 -11.54 1.48
C PRO A 231 14.78 -11.01 1.76
N LEU A 232 14.69 -9.72 2.11
CA LEU A 232 13.44 -9.06 2.46
C LEU A 232 12.86 -8.33 1.25
N PHE A 233 11.54 -8.43 1.06
CA PHE A 233 10.80 -7.78 -0.02
C PHE A 233 9.61 -6.99 0.53
N GLY A 234 9.22 -5.92 -0.15
CA GLY A 234 8.12 -5.06 0.28
C GLY A 234 6.88 -5.17 -0.60
N ILE A 235 5.70 -5.07 -0.02
CA ILE A 235 4.48 -4.78 -0.77
C ILE A 235 3.54 -3.89 0.05
N GLY A 236 2.99 -2.86 -0.59
CA GLY A 236 1.98 -2.01 0.02
C GLY A 236 0.73 -1.91 -0.83
N PHE A 237 -0.43 -1.81 -0.17
CA PHE A 237 -1.73 -1.67 -0.82
C PHE A 237 -2.41 -0.37 -0.38
N SER A 238 -2.91 0.43 -1.32
CA SER A 238 -3.61 1.68 -1.03
C SER A 238 -2.79 2.58 -0.09
N LEU A 239 -3.31 3.01 1.07
CA LEU A 239 -2.54 3.81 2.02
C LEU A 239 -1.23 3.14 2.49
N GLY A 240 -1.20 1.81 2.61
CA GLY A 240 0.03 1.06 2.88
C GLY A 240 1.04 1.13 1.74
N ALA A 241 0.57 1.29 0.50
CA ALA A 241 1.42 1.56 -0.67
C ALA A 241 2.04 2.95 -0.57
N ASN A 242 1.31 3.95 -0.09
CA ASN A 242 1.85 5.29 0.15
C ASN A 242 2.92 5.28 1.24
N ILE A 243 2.64 4.61 2.37
CA ILE A 243 3.57 4.50 3.50
C ILE A 243 4.86 3.80 3.07
N ILE A 244 4.78 2.63 2.41
CA ILE A 244 5.98 1.93 1.97
C ILE A 244 6.76 2.74 0.93
N THR A 245 6.10 3.45 0.02
CA THR A 245 6.78 4.31 -0.97
C THR A 245 7.57 5.42 -0.28
N ASN A 246 6.98 6.09 0.71
CA ASN A 246 7.69 7.08 1.52
C ASN A 246 8.87 6.45 2.25
N TYR A 247 8.68 5.29 2.89
CA TYR A 247 9.77 4.55 3.54
C TYR A 247 10.92 4.23 2.58
N LEU A 248 10.62 3.69 1.40
CA LEU A 248 11.63 3.38 0.38
C LEU A 248 12.40 4.63 -0.08
N GLY A 249 11.71 5.77 -0.22
CA GLY A 249 12.34 7.04 -0.57
C GLY A 249 13.17 7.64 0.56
N GLU A 250 12.77 7.44 1.82
CA GLU A 250 13.53 7.88 2.99
C GLU A 250 14.82 7.08 3.19
N GLU A 251 14.74 5.76 3.07
CA GLU A 251 15.93 4.90 3.21
C GLU A 251 16.86 5.03 2.01
N GLY A 252 16.32 5.29 0.80
CA GLY A 252 17.11 5.49 -0.41
C GLY A 252 18.08 4.33 -0.66
N SER A 253 19.39 4.62 -0.70
CA SER A 253 20.46 3.63 -0.87
C SER A 253 20.65 2.70 0.33
N ASP A 254 20.21 3.13 1.52
CA ASP A 254 20.32 2.34 2.75
C ASP A 254 19.15 1.36 2.91
N CYS A 255 18.20 1.37 1.95
CA CYS A 255 17.07 0.46 1.99
C CYS A 255 17.52 -0.99 1.84
N VAL A 256 17.25 -1.80 2.86
CA VAL A 256 17.65 -3.22 2.90
C VAL A 256 16.70 -4.15 2.16
N LEU A 257 15.52 -3.65 1.75
CA LEU A 257 14.57 -4.42 0.95
C LEU A 257 15.14 -4.63 -0.46
N LYS A 258 14.99 -5.83 -1.03
CA LYS A 258 15.58 -6.20 -2.31
C LYS A 258 14.74 -5.81 -3.52
N ALA A 259 13.42 -5.75 -3.34
CA ALA A 259 12.48 -5.18 -4.30
C ALA A 259 11.15 -4.87 -3.62
N ALA A 260 10.31 -4.06 -4.27
CA ALA A 260 8.98 -3.77 -3.77
C ALA A 260 7.87 -3.76 -4.85
N ILE A 261 6.64 -4.02 -4.43
CA ILE A 261 5.43 -3.76 -5.22
C ILE A 261 4.56 -2.70 -4.55
N ILE A 262 4.07 -1.76 -5.35
CA ILE A 262 3.23 -0.64 -4.92
C ILE A 262 1.87 -0.75 -5.63
N LEU A 263 0.79 -1.09 -4.90
CA LEU A 263 -0.53 -1.36 -5.48
C LEU A 263 -1.57 -0.28 -5.15
N SER A 264 -2.21 0.28 -6.18
CA SER A 264 -3.25 1.32 -6.07
C SER A 264 -2.89 2.45 -5.10
N ASN A 265 -1.66 2.99 -5.21
CA ASN A 265 -1.14 3.99 -4.28
C ASN A 265 -1.84 5.36 -4.46
N PRO A 266 -2.33 6.03 -3.39
CA PRO A 266 -2.75 7.42 -3.44
C PRO A 266 -1.53 8.37 -3.45
N TRP A 267 -0.80 8.39 -4.56
CA TRP A 267 0.49 9.09 -4.70
C TRP A 267 0.46 10.56 -4.26
N ASP A 268 -0.49 11.34 -4.76
CA ASP A 268 -0.77 12.72 -4.34
C ASP A 268 -2.09 12.74 -3.55
N LEU A 269 -1.98 12.90 -2.23
CA LEU A 269 -3.11 12.89 -1.31
C LEU A 269 -3.99 14.14 -1.48
N GLN A 270 -3.41 15.27 -1.89
CA GLN A 270 -4.16 16.50 -2.11
C GLN A 270 -5.02 16.36 -3.38
N ALA A 271 -4.41 15.92 -4.48
CA ALA A 271 -5.14 15.64 -5.72
C ALA A 271 -6.18 14.54 -5.51
N GLY A 272 -5.83 13.46 -4.78
CA GLY A 272 -6.74 12.40 -4.39
C GLY A 272 -7.96 12.90 -3.61
N ASN A 273 -7.75 13.73 -2.59
CA ASN A 273 -8.84 14.34 -1.84
C ASN A 273 -9.71 15.25 -2.72
N LEU A 274 -9.11 16.07 -3.61
CA LEU A 274 -9.88 16.90 -4.53
C LEU A 274 -10.75 16.06 -5.49
N ALA A 275 -10.21 14.95 -6.01
CA ALA A 275 -10.95 14.02 -6.86
C ALA A 275 -12.11 13.35 -6.10
N LEU A 276 -11.85 12.88 -4.87
CA LEU A 276 -12.87 12.30 -3.99
C LEU A 276 -14.01 13.28 -3.67
N MET A 277 -13.71 14.57 -3.56
CA MET A 277 -14.71 15.60 -3.26
C MET A 277 -15.40 16.17 -4.51
N ARG A 278 -14.88 15.89 -5.71
CA ARG A 278 -15.28 16.53 -6.98
C ARG A 278 -16.74 16.30 -7.34
N THR A 279 -17.22 15.06 -7.22
CA THR A 279 -18.60 14.71 -7.59
C THR A 279 -19.44 14.38 -6.37
N TRP A 280 -20.76 14.50 -6.48
CA TRP A 280 -21.66 14.11 -5.40
C TRP A 280 -21.49 12.64 -5.01
N PHE A 281 -21.35 11.75 -6.00
CA PHE A 281 -21.15 10.32 -5.78
C PHE A 281 -19.84 10.03 -5.05
N HIS A 282 -18.71 10.55 -5.54
CA HIS A 282 -17.41 10.28 -4.90
C HIS A 282 -17.37 10.81 -3.46
N ARG A 283 -17.94 11.99 -3.22
CA ARG A 283 -17.98 12.63 -1.91
C ARG A 283 -18.85 11.88 -0.92
N ASN A 284 -20.07 11.49 -1.30
CA ASN A 284 -21.02 10.90 -0.37
C ASN A 284 -20.93 9.37 -0.29
N VAL A 285 -20.27 8.71 -1.24
CA VAL A 285 -19.99 7.27 -1.20
C VAL A 285 -18.57 7.04 -0.69
N TYR A 286 -17.54 7.34 -1.47
CA TYR A 286 -16.16 7.00 -1.09
C TYR A 286 -15.63 7.85 0.08
N ALA A 287 -15.64 9.18 -0.06
CA ALA A 287 -15.04 10.06 0.97
C ALA A 287 -15.77 9.95 2.32
N ALA A 288 -17.10 9.82 2.30
CA ALA A 288 -17.90 9.62 3.51
C ALA A 288 -17.73 8.21 4.11
N THR A 289 -17.64 7.15 3.30
CA THR A 289 -17.39 5.79 3.81
C THR A 289 -16.02 5.69 4.46
N MET A 290 -14.98 6.25 3.84
CA MET A 290 -13.63 6.31 4.43
C MET A 290 -13.61 7.13 5.72
N GLY A 291 -14.28 8.30 5.73
CA GLY A 291 -14.44 9.11 6.95
C GLY A 291 -15.18 8.37 8.06
N GLY A 292 -16.24 7.63 7.72
CA GLY A 292 -16.98 6.78 8.66
C GLY A 292 -16.12 5.64 9.22
N SER A 293 -15.29 4.99 8.40
CA SER A 293 -14.37 3.96 8.84
C SER A 293 -13.33 4.50 9.84
N MET A 294 -12.75 5.66 9.53
CA MET A 294 -11.79 6.31 10.43
C MET A 294 -12.43 6.82 11.72
N LYS A 295 -13.67 7.32 11.65
CA LYS A 295 -14.45 7.65 12.85
C LYS A 295 -14.70 6.42 13.72
N LYS A 296 -15.09 5.29 13.12
CA LYS A 296 -15.27 4.03 13.85
C LYS A 296 -13.97 3.57 14.51
N LEU A 297 -12.84 3.68 13.81
CA LEU A 297 -11.52 3.43 14.37
C LEU A 297 -11.25 4.34 15.58
N PHE A 298 -11.52 5.63 15.46
CA PHE A 298 -11.40 6.56 16.58
C PHE A 298 -12.27 6.16 17.78
N GLU A 299 -13.54 5.82 17.58
CA GLU A 299 -14.42 5.43 18.70
C GLU A 299 -13.90 4.20 19.45
N THR A 300 -13.21 3.27 18.77
CA THR A 300 -12.60 2.10 19.44
C THR A 300 -11.40 2.41 20.34
N HIS A 301 -10.84 3.62 20.21
CA HIS A 301 -9.67 4.13 20.95
C HIS A 301 -9.87 5.56 21.47
N ALA A 302 -11.13 5.99 21.64
CA ALA A 302 -11.44 7.38 21.94
C ALA A 302 -10.79 7.84 23.26
N GLU A 303 -10.75 6.96 24.26
CA GLU A 303 -10.10 7.22 25.54
C GLU A 303 -8.61 7.57 25.37
N GLN A 304 -7.85 6.75 24.64
CA GLN A 304 -6.41 6.96 24.43
C GLN A 304 -6.14 8.16 23.52
N VAL A 305 -6.87 8.30 22.41
CA VAL A 305 -6.70 9.43 21.48
C VAL A 305 -7.02 10.75 22.15
N SER A 306 -8.06 10.81 22.99
CA SER A 306 -8.48 12.04 23.68
C SER A 306 -7.53 12.50 24.78
N GLN A 307 -6.50 11.72 25.13
CA GLN A 307 -5.43 12.17 26.01
C GLN A 307 -4.58 13.29 25.37
N ASN A 308 -4.63 13.44 24.05
CA ASN A 308 -4.05 14.60 23.38
C ASN A 308 -4.94 15.84 23.58
N PRO A 309 -4.53 16.87 24.34
CA PRO A 309 -5.37 18.03 24.65
C PRO A 309 -5.70 18.90 23.42
N LYS A 310 -5.00 18.69 22.29
CA LYS A 310 -5.28 19.40 21.03
C LYS A 310 -6.43 18.77 20.24
N ILE A 311 -6.92 17.59 20.65
CA ILE A 311 -7.99 16.88 19.96
C ILE A 311 -9.33 17.27 20.54
N ASN A 312 -10.26 17.68 19.66
CA ASN A 312 -11.65 17.93 20.01
C ASN A 312 -12.52 16.77 19.52
N VAL A 313 -13.04 15.98 20.46
CA VAL A 313 -13.84 14.78 20.21
C VAL A 313 -15.14 15.10 19.46
N ASP A 314 -15.79 16.22 19.77
CA ASP A 314 -17.08 16.59 19.17
C ASP A 314 -16.93 16.96 17.69
N LEU A 315 -15.80 17.59 17.32
CA LEU A 315 -15.47 17.84 15.92
C LEU A 315 -15.23 16.55 15.14
N ILE A 316 -14.57 15.56 15.74
CA ILE A 316 -14.37 14.24 15.10
C ILE A 316 -15.71 13.55 14.88
N ARG A 317 -16.59 13.56 15.89
CA ARG A 317 -17.92 12.94 15.84
C ARG A 317 -18.86 13.61 14.85
N SER A 318 -18.76 14.92 14.68
CA SER A 318 -19.54 15.68 13.69
C SER A 318 -18.94 15.64 12.27
N GLY A 319 -17.65 15.38 12.12
CA GLY A 319 -16.98 15.25 10.82
C GLY A 319 -17.59 14.15 9.96
N LYS A 320 -17.70 14.38 8.65
CA LYS A 320 -18.40 13.46 7.73
C LYS A 320 -17.44 12.78 6.75
N TYR A 321 -16.43 13.48 6.30
CA TYR A 321 -15.54 13.05 5.23
C TYR A 321 -14.16 12.70 5.78
N LEU A 322 -13.39 11.90 5.04
CA LEU A 322 -12.01 11.54 5.40
C LEU A 322 -11.16 12.77 5.75
N ARG A 323 -11.30 13.84 4.96
CA ARG A 323 -10.64 15.12 5.21
C ARG A 323 -10.93 15.74 6.58
N ASP A 324 -12.15 15.56 7.07
CA ASP A 324 -12.53 16.08 8.40
C ASP A 324 -11.78 15.30 9.49
N PHE A 325 -11.64 13.97 9.33
CA PHE A 325 -10.82 13.16 10.23
C PHE A 325 -9.35 13.60 10.21
N ASP A 326 -8.78 13.82 9.01
CA ASP A 326 -7.40 14.31 8.88
C ASP A 326 -7.22 15.68 9.53
N ARG A 327 -8.22 16.58 9.39
CA ARG A 327 -8.23 17.90 10.02
C ARG A 327 -8.32 17.83 11.54
N TYR A 328 -9.17 16.98 12.10
CA TYR A 328 -9.48 16.97 13.53
C TYR A 328 -8.64 15.98 14.35
N VAL A 329 -7.98 15.02 13.70
CA VAL A 329 -7.11 14.02 14.35
C VAL A 329 -5.67 14.19 13.91
N GLN A 330 -5.39 14.10 12.61
CA GLN A 330 -4.00 14.04 12.13
C GLN A 330 -3.29 15.39 12.31
N CYS A 331 -3.96 16.49 11.96
CA CYS A 331 -3.38 17.82 12.12
C CYS A 331 -2.98 18.14 13.57
N PRO A 332 -3.87 18.03 14.57
CA PRO A 332 -3.50 18.33 15.97
C PRO A 332 -2.49 17.34 16.56
N THR A 333 -2.51 16.07 16.16
CA THR A 333 -1.53 15.07 16.62
C THR A 333 -0.12 15.37 16.11
N TRP A 334 0.00 15.78 14.85
CA TRP A 334 1.30 15.92 14.17
C TRP A 334 1.73 17.38 13.98
N GLY A 335 0.95 18.34 14.50
CA GLY A 335 1.26 19.76 14.41
C GLY A 335 1.05 20.37 13.01
N TYR A 336 0.30 19.73 12.12
CA TYR A 336 0.00 20.32 10.81
C TYR A 336 -0.99 21.49 10.97
N PRO A 337 -0.71 22.65 10.37
CA PRO A 337 -1.61 23.81 10.47
C PRO A 337 -2.90 23.63 9.67
N THR A 338 -2.87 22.81 8.61
CA THR A 338 -4.00 22.46 7.75
C THR A 338 -3.87 21.02 7.26
N GLU A 339 -4.98 20.39 6.93
CA GLU A 339 -5.00 19.07 6.30
C GLU A 339 -4.31 19.09 4.93
N GLY A 340 -4.33 20.22 4.22
CA GLY A 340 -3.57 20.38 2.98
C GLY A 340 -2.05 20.38 3.21
N ALA A 341 -1.57 20.91 4.35
CA ALA A 341 -0.16 20.80 4.72
C ALA A 341 0.22 19.34 5.00
N TYR A 342 -0.64 18.62 5.73
CA TYR A 342 -0.51 17.17 5.93
C TYR A 342 -0.50 16.40 4.60
N TYR A 343 -1.45 16.66 3.71
CA TYR A 343 -1.55 15.96 2.42
C TYR A 343 -0.34 16.17 1.55
N ARG A 344 0.16 17.41 1.46
CA ARG A 344 1.43 17.64 0.78
C ARG A 344 2.50 16.80 1.43
N ASP A 345 2.72 16.90 2.74
CA ASP A 345 3.80 16.18 3.45
C ASP A 345 3.76 14.67 3.31
N ALA A 346 2.58 14.09 3.40
CA ALA A 346 2.42 12.65 3.38
C ALA A 346 2.27 12.05 1.98
N SER A 347 2.17 12.86 0.93
CA SER A 347 2.19 12.37 -0.46
C SER A 347 3.53 11.72 -0.80
N SER A 348 3.49 10.69 -1.65
CA SER A 348 4.65 9.87 -2.00
C SER A 348 5.16 10.05 -3.44
N VAL A 349 4.60 11.01 -4.20
CA VAL A 349 5.07 11.37 -5.56
C VAL A 349 6.58 11.65 -5.56
N ASP A 350 7.04 12.54 -4.67
CA ASP A 350 8.44 12.96 -4.64
C ASP A 350 9.39 11.86 -4.15
N SER A 351 8.89 10.96 -3.28
CA SER A 351 9.67 9.85 -2.74
C SER A 351 10.16 8.89 -3.83
N VAL A 352 9.42 8.76 -4.94
CA VAL A 352 9.82 7.95 -6.12
C VAL A 352 11.24 8.27 -6.60
N LEU A 353 11.60 9.56 -6.58
CA LEU A 353 12.89 10.04 -7.07
C LEU A 353 14.05 9.64 -6.14
N ALA A 354 13.75 9.28 -4.90
CA ALA A 354 14.74 8.87 -3.89
C ALA A 354 14.88 7.35 -3.74
N ILE A 355 13.95 6.55 -4.27
CA ILE A 355 14.04 5.07 -4.19
C ILE A 355 15.26 4.56 -4.96
N ARG A 356 16.02 3.64 -4.35
CA ARG A 356 17.23 3.01 -4.94
C ARG A 356 17.17 1.49 -5.04
N ILE A 357 15.97 0.91 -4.92
CA ILE A 357 15.72 -0.51 -5.10
C ILE A 357 14.69 -0.73 -6.21
N PRO A 358 14.72 -1.87 -6.93
CA PRO A 358 13.71 -2.17 -7.95
C PRO A 358 12.29 -2.14 -7.37
N PHE A 359 11.38 -1.36 -7.98
CA PHE A 359 9.98 -1.33 -7.58
C PHE A 359 9.02 -1.35 -8.77
N LEU A 360 7.96 -2.15 -8.64
CA LEU A 360 6.86 -2.21 -9.61
C LEU A 360 5.60 -1.60 -9.01
N ALA A 361 5.16 -0.48 -9.57
CA ALA A 361 3.88 0.12 -9.27
C ALA A 361 2.80 -0.40 -10.22
N ILE A 362 1.62 -0.75 -9.71
CA ILE A 362 0.48 -1.24 -10.50
C ILE A 362 -0.76 -0.41 -10.14
N HIS A 363 -1.41 0.18 -11.15
CA HIS A 363 -2.54 1.08 -10.94
C HIS A 363 -3.62 0.96 -12.03
N ALA A 364 -4.90 1.01 -11.65
CA ALA A 364 -6.00 1.00 -12.61
C ALA A 364 -6.37 2.45 -12.96
N GLU A 365 -6.44 2.81 -14.24
CA GLU A 365 -6.77 4.18 -14.66
C GLU A 365 -8.22 4.58 -14.33
N ASP A 366 -9.10 3.60 -14.06
CA ASP A 366 -10.48 3.79 -13.61
C ASP A 366 -10.67 3.63 -12.09
N ASP A 367 -9.59 3.60 -11.31
CA ASP A 367 -9.65 3.50 -9.84
C ASP A 367 -10.43 4.70 -9.25
N PRO A 368 -11.59 4.47 -8.60
CA PRO A 368 -12.46 5.53 -8.12
C PRO A 368 -12.01 6.14 -6.78
N VAL A 369 -11.00 5.56 -6.13
CA VAL A 369 -10.46 6.01 -4.84
C VAL A 369 -9.17 6.79 -5.07
N THR A 370 -8.31 6.30 -5.96
CA THR A 370 -7.00 6.87 -6.25
C THR A 370 -6.91 7.28 -7.71
N THR A 371 -7.16 8.56 -7.94
CA THR A 371 -7.35 9.13 -9.29
C THR A 371 -6.12 8.95 -10.19
N SER A 372 -6.37 8.61 -11.45
CA SER A 372 -5.33 8.47 -12.49
C SER A 372 -4.59 9.78 -12.78
N GLU A 373 -5.20 10.94 -12.50
CA GLU A 373 -4.57 12.25 -12.70
C GLU A 373 -3.42 12.52 -11.70
N ALA A 374 -3.38 11.78 -10.58
CA ALA A 374 -2.36 11.90 -9.53
C ALA A 374 -1.16 10.96 -9.72
N LEU A 375 -1.12 10.17 -10.81
CA LEU A 375 -0.04 9.19 -10.98
C LEU A 375 1.30 9.84 -11.34
N PRO A 376 2.41 9.38 -10.73
CA PRO A 376 3.74 9.95 -10.89
C PRO A 376 4.40 9.46 -12.20
N ARG A 377 3.70 9.60 -13.33
CA ARG A 377 4.12 9.04 -14.62
C ARG A 377 5.48 9.59 -15.05
N ARG A 378 5.74 10.88 -14.79
CA ARG A 378 6.98 11.55 -15.20
C ARG A 378 8.11 11.24 -14.22
N GLU A 379 7.80 11.22 -12.94
CA GLU A 379 8.75 10.98 -11.85
C GLU A 379 9.30 9.54 -11.92
N VAL A 380 8.45 8.55 -12.22
CA VAL A 380 8.90 7.17 -12.45
C VAL A 380 9.82 7.07 -13.67
N GLN A 381 9.67 7.92 -14.68
CA GLN A 381 10.57 7.96 -15.84
C GLN A 381 11.95 8.56 -15.52
N GLN A 382 12.10 9.25 -14.39
CA GLN A 382 13.38 9.84 -13.96
C GLN A 382 14.24 8.88 -13.14
N THR A 383 13.71 7.71 -12.74
CA THR A 383 14.44 6.73 -11.93
C THR A 383 14.67 5.44 -12.72
N PRO A 384 15.90 4.88 -12.70
CA PRO A 384 16.17 3.59 -13.34
C PRO A 384 15.53 2.43 -12.58
N TYR A 385 15.15 2.64 -11.32
CA TYR A 385 14.67 1.60 -10.40
C TYR A 385 13.17 1.32 -10.50
N GLY A 386 12.41 2.18 -11.19
CA GLY A 386 10.95 2.16 -11.15
C GLY A 386 10.29 1.75 -12.46
N VAL A 387 9.23 0.94 -12.35
CA VAL A 387 8.28 0.71 -13.43
C VAL A 387 6.87 0.96 -12.90
N LEU A 388 6.12 1.85 -13.55
CA LEU A 388 4.69 2.01 -13.34
C LEU A 388 3.96 1.27 -14.47
N CYS A 389 3.12 0.32 -14.09
CA CYS A 389 2.22 -0.41 -14.97
C CYS A 389 0.79 0.06 -14.69
N THR A 390 0.09 0.54 -15.71
CA THR A 390 -1.34 0.83 -15.57
C THR A 390 -2.19 -0.04 -16.47
N THR A 391 -3.39 -0.34 -15.99
CA THR A 391 -4.45 -0.97 -16.78
C THR A 391 -5.58 0.03 -17.01
N PRO A 392 -6.28 -0.01 -18.15
CA PRO A 392 -7.42 0.88 -18.40
C PRO A 392 -8.54 0.71 -17.36
N GLY A 393 -8.72 -0.54 -16.91
CA GLY A 393 -9.71 -0.90 -15.92
C GLY A 393 -9.12 -1.74 -14.78
N GLY A 394 -9.83 -1.79 -13.67
CA GLY A 394 -9.49 -2.65 -12.54
C GLY A 394 -10.10 -2.22 -11.23
N GLY A 395 -10.49 -0.95 -11.07
CA GLY A 395 -10.97 -0.41 -9.80
C GLY A 395 -9.92 -0.44 -8.69
N HIS A 396 -10.31 -0.03 -7.49
CA HIS A 396 -9.39 0.07 -6.36
C HIS A 396 -9.09 -1.31 -5.77
N LEU A 397 -7.82 -1.73 -5.80
CA LEU A 397 -7.36 -3.04 -5.30
C LEU A 397 -8.17 -4.24 -5.82
N SER A 398 -8.81 -4.11 -6.99
CA SER A 398 -9.88 -5.01 -7.41
C SER A 398 -9.43 -6.02 -8.46
N TRP A 399 -9.34 -5.60 -9.72
CA TRP A 399 -8.85 -6.38 -10.86
C TRP A 399 -9.45 -7.79 -10.97
N PHE A 400 -10.73 -7.94 -10.64
CA PHE A 400 -11.37 -9.24 -10.70
C PHE A 400 -11.49 -9.72 -12.13
N GLU A 401 -10.96 -10.92 -12.37
CA GLU A 401 -11.17 -11.73 -13.56
C GLU A 401 -12.41 -12.63 -13.35
N LEU A 402 -12.80 -13.39 -14.37
CA LEU A 402 -13.80 -14.45 -14.21
C LEU A 402 -13.32 -15.48 -13.17
N GLY A 403 -14.22 -15.89 -12.27
CA GLY A 403 -13.89 -16.83 -11.18
C GLY A 403 -13.32 -16.18 -9.91
N SER A 404 -13.58 -14.89 -9.69
CA SER A 404 -13.24 -14.12 -8.47
C SER A 404 -11.74 -13.95 -8.16
N ARG A 405 -10.85 -14.46 -9.01
CA ARG A 405 -9.41 -14.21 -8.90
C ARG A 405 -9.08 -12.78 -9.29
N ARG A 406 -8.06 -12.21 -8.66
CA ARG A 406 -7.58 -10.85 -8.93
C ARG A 406 -6.37 -10.90 -9.84
N TRP A 407 -6.41 -10.21 -10.97
CA TRP A 407 -5.34 -10.27 -11.98
C TRP A 407 -3.97 -9.87 -11.42
N PHE A 408 -3.90 -8.90 -10.49
CA PHE A 408 -2.60 -8.47 -9.95
C PHE A 408 -1.85 -9.60 -9.24
N THR A 409 -2.51 -10.66 -8.73
CA THR A 409 -1.83 -11.78 -8.07
C THR A 409 -0.97 -12.59 -9.05
N ARG A 410 -1.39 -12.62 -10.32
CA ARG A 410 -0.65 -13.22 -11.44
C ARG A 410 0.52 -12.36 -11.90
N VAL A 411 0.63 -11.12 -11.39
CA VAL A 411 1.79 -10.24 -11.58
C VAL A 411 2.70 -10.31 -10.35
N THR A 412 2.13 -10.17 -9.15
CA THR A 412 2.90 -10.08 -7.91
C THR A 412 3.67 -11.37 -7.62
N THR A 413 3.03 -12.53 -7.82
CA THR A 413 3.67 -13.81 -7.51
C THR A 413 4.87 -14.07 -8.41
N PRO A 414 4.78 -14.01 -9.77
CA PRO A 414 5.96 -14.22 -10.59
C PRO A 414 7.00 -13.10 -10.42
N PHE A 415 6.60 -11.85 -10.17
CA PHE A 415 7.56 -10.76 -9.88
C PHE A 415 8.46 -11.12 -8.71
N PHE A 416 7.87 -11.49 -7.57
CA PHE A 416 8.64 -11.85 -6.39
C PHE A 416 9.45 -13.13 -6.61
N GLN A 417 8.87 -14.15 -7.24
CA GLN A 417 9.58 -15.40 -7.52
C GLN A 417 10.80 -15.18 -8.42
N THR A 418 10.67 -14.44 -9.52
CA THR A 418 11.79 -14.12 -10.41
C THR A 418 12.85 -13.29 -9.66
N MET A 419 12.46 -12.25 -8.91
CA MET A 419 13.41 -11.46 -8.13
C MET A 419 14.19 -12.32 -7.11
N ALA A 420 13.52 -13.19 -6.36
CA ALA A 420 14.19 -14.00 -5.35
C ALA A 420 15.02 -15.16 -5.92
N ARG A 421 14.52 -15.82 -6.97
CA ARG A 421 15.07 -17.09 -7.46
C ARG A 421 16.02 -16.91 -8.64
N GLU A 422 15.75 -15.97 -9.55
CA GLU A 422 16.48 -15.84 -10.82
C GLU A 422 17.43 -14.65 -10.85
N ILE A 423 17.13 -13.57 -10.11
CA ILE A 423 17.98 -12.36 -10.09
C ILE A 423 19.09 -12.49 -9.04
N ASP A 424 20.29 -12.06 -9.40
CA ASP A 424 21.39 -11.88 -8.46
C ASP A 424 21.15 -10.62 -7.63
N LEU A 425 20.61 -10.81 -6.42
CA LEU A 425 20.24 -9.73 -5.50
C LEU A 425 21.42 -8.97 -4.92
N ASP A 426 22.63 -9.53 -4.96
CA ASP A 426 23.85 -8.89 -4.46
C ASP A 426 24.50 -8.02 -5.55
N ALA A 427 24.24 -8.33 -6.82
CA ALA A 427 24.60 -7.46 -7.94
C ALA A 427 23.76 -6.17 -7.99
N ILE A 428 22.57 -6.14 -7.37
CA ILE A 428 21.73 -4.94 -7.28
C ILE A 428 22.33 -3.91 -6.31
N SER A 429 22.95 -4.36 -5.21
CA SER A 429 23.59 -3.44 -4.24
C SER A 429 24.99 -2.98 -4.65
N LYS A 430 25.56 -3.59 -5.70
CA LYS A 430 26.92 -3.34 -6.19
C LYS A 430 26.98 -2.86 -7.64
N SER A 431 25.87 -2.52 -8.28
CA SER A 431 25.98 -1.73 -9.49
C SER A 431 26.57 -0.39 -9.07
N GLU A 432 27.81 -0.15 -9.51
CA GLU A 432 28.45 1.15 -9.64
C GLU A 432 27.39 2.17 -10.03
N GLY A 433 26.75 2.74 -9.01
CA GLY A 433 26.02 3.97 -9.13
C GLY A 433 27.11 4.98 -9.36
N ASN A 434 27.52 5.15 -10.61
CA ASN A 434 27.88 6.47 -11.06
C ASN A 434 26.66 7.32 -10.68
N GLU A 435 26.76 8.00 -9.53
CA GLU A 435 25.80 8.99 -9.07
C GLU A 435 25.44 9.96 -10.22
N GLU A 436 26.34 10.13 -11.19
CA GLU A 436 26.15 10.80 -12.49
C GLU A 436 24.99 10.30 -13.37
N GLN A 437 24.35 9.16 -13.11
CA GLN A 437 23.28 8.63 -13.97
C GLN A 437 21.86 9.15 -13.67
N LEU A 438 21.66 9.88 -12.58
CA LEU A 438 20.44 10.68 -12.43
C LEU A 438 20.62 11.95 -13.27
N GLU A 439 19.74 12.19 -14.24
CA GLU A 439 19.67 13.50 -14.90
C GLU A 439 19.43 14.57 -13.82
N GLY A 440 20.50 15.28 -13.45
CA GLY A 440 20.51 16.24 -12.33
C GLY A 440 21.67 16.09 -11.34
N GLN A 441 22.45 15.01 -11.36
CA GLN A 441 23.66 14.86 -10.52
C GLN A 441 24.93 15.16 -11.33
N ILE A 442 25.47 16.37 -11.17
CA ILE A 442 26.72 16.80 -11.81
C ILE A 442 27.91 16.43 -10.92
N SER A 443 28.89 15.73 -11.51
CA SER A 443 30.21 15.40 -10.96
C SER A 443 30.88 16.61 -10.29
N ARG A 444 31.63 16.38 -9.20
CA ARG A 444 32.33 17.45 -8.45
C ARG A 444 33.42 18.15 -9.27
N ALA A 445 33.91 17.54 -10.34
CA ALA A 445 35.03 18.05 -11.12
C ALA A 445 34.67 19.15 -12.14
N ASP A 446 33.38 19.32 -12.50
CA ASP A 446 32.97 20.11 -13.68
C ASP A 446 31.94 21.24 -13.40
N ARG A 447 32.07 22.01 -12.32
CA ARG A 447 31.02 22.99 -11.92
C ARG A 447 31.35 24.47 -12.23
N GLU A 448 30.51 25.10 -13.07
CA GLU A 448 30.21 26.55 -13.17
C GLU A 448 28.82 26.84 -12.50
N PRO A 449 28.42 28.10 -12.20
CA PRO A 449 27.72 28.45 -10.95
C PRO A 449 26.32 27.86 -10.69
N LEU A 450 26.07 27.68 -9.38
CA LEU A 450 24.92 27.14 -8.65
C LEU A 450 23.59 26.97 -9.42
N LYS A 451 23.26 25.70 -9.71
CA LYS A 451 21.89 25.27 -10.03
C LYS A 451 21.21 24.81 -8.73
N PRO A 452 19.98 25.26 -8.41
CA PRO A 452 19.24 24.73 -7.28
C PRO A 452 19.03 23.22 -7.46
N VAL A 453 19.54 22.43 -6.52
CA VAL A 453 19.38 20.97 -6.50
C VAL A 453 18.11 20.66 -5.71
N PHE A 454 17.07 20.17 -6.38
CA PHE A 454 15.88 19.68 -5.73
C PHE A 454 16.21 18.41 -4.91
N HIS A 455 16.11 18.51 -3.59
CA HIS A 455 16.19 17.36 -2.68
C HIS A 455 14.78 16.90 -2.31
N PRO A 456 14.31 15.73 -2.79
CA PRO A 456 12.90 15.31 -2.69
C PRO A 456 12.37 15.18 -1.25
N MET A 457 13.25 15.00 -0.26
CA MET A 457 12.85 14.68 1.13
C MET A 457 13.21 15.75 2.18
N ARG A 458 13.64 16.95 1.80
CA ARG A 458 13.72 18.10 2.72
C ARG A 458 13.19 19.36 2.05
N ARG A 459 11.97 19.77 2.43
CA ARG A 459 11.29 20.99 1.98
C ARG A 459 11.89 22.26 2.58
N LYS A 460 13.20 22.47 2.46
CA LYS A 460 13.83 23.75 2.75
C LYS A 460 14.23 24.37 1.43
N MET A 461 13.56 25.47 1.07
CA MET A 461 14.06 26.35 0.02
C MET A 461 15.41 26.88 0.50
N GLN A 462 16.50 26.46 -0.13
CA GLN A 462 17.80 27.05 0.13
C GLN A 462 17.82 28.42 -0.56
N MET A 463 17.91 29.47 0.24
CA MET A 463 18.20 30.81 -0.26
C MET A 463 19.69 30.87 -0.57
N PRO A 464 20.11 31.44 -1.72
CA PRO A 464 21.53 31.66 -1.97
C PRO A 464 22.09 32.64 -0.92
N GLY A 465 23.05 32.21 -0.09
CA GLY A 465 23.89 33.11 0.71
C GLY A 465 23.79 33.06 2.24
N GLU A 466 23.23 32.03 2.86
CA GLU A 466 23.30 31.83 4.33
C GLU A 466 23.96 30.50 4.74
#